data_AF-A0A968I7N8-F1
#
_entry.id   AF-A0A968I7N8-F1
#
_cell.length_a   1.000
_cell.length_b   1.000
_cell.length_c   1.000
_cell.angle_alpha   90.00
_cell.angle_beta   90.00
_cell.angle_gamma   90.00
#
_symmetry.space_group_name_H-M   'P 1'
#
loop_
_entity.id
_entity.type
_entity.pdbx_description
1 polymer ?
#
loop_
_entity_poly.entity_id
_entity_poly.type
_entity_poly.pdbx_seq_one_letter_code
_entity_poly.pdbx_strand_id
1 'polypeptide(L)'
;MYKEETNALNVYPVPDGDTGTNMHLTMQSVRRELDVCDRSKMPDVARAISYGSLLGARGNSGVILSQLLKGFAEVVRDLPSIDASRLVEALEHASKTGYAAVMKPVEGTILTVARETAEGARAAFTQNATLDVPALLHASLQAGRISLENTKNLLPVLKQANVVDSGGAGFLHVLAGVLA
;
A
#
# COMPACT_ATOMS: atom_id res chain seq x y z
N MET A 1 0.58 17.85 3.01
CA MET A 1 -0.57 17.53 3.89
C MET A 1 -0.38 16.15 4.48
N TYR A 2 -0.56 15.06 3.73
CA TYR A 2 -0.49 13.68 4.26
C TYR A 2 0.81 13.26 4.97
N LYS A 3 1.97 13.83 4.59
CA LYS A 3 3.26 13.50 5.22
C LYS A 3 3.27 13.81 6.72
N GLU A 4 2.90 15.03 7.11
CA GLU A 4 2.94 15.44 8.52
C GLU A 4 1.81 14.78 9.33
N GLU A 5 0.64 14.59 8.72
CA GLU A 5 -0.45 13.82 9.33
C GLU A 5 -0.02 12.38 9.64
N THR A 6 0.66 11.73 8.70
CA THR A 6 1.17 10.37 8.89
C THR A 6 2.27 10.32 9.96
N ASN A 7 3.17 11.31 9.99
CA ASN A 7 4.19 11.43 11.03
C ASN A 7 3.57 11.57 12.43
N ALA A 8 2.49 12.34 12.56
CA ALA A 8 1.79 12.54 13.83
C ALA A 8 1.14 11.26 14.38
N LEU A 9 0.89 10.25 13.54
CA LEU A 9 0.38 8.95 13.93
C LEU A 9 1.48 7.96 14.36
N ASN A 10 2.76 8.29 14.16
CA ASN A 10 3.86 7.34 14.36
C ASN A 10 4.16 7.12 15.85
N VAL A 11 3.46 6.15 16.45
CA VAL A 11 3.66 5.71 17.84
C VAL A 11 4.15 4.26 17.95
N TYR A 12 4.22 3.52 16.84
CA TYR A 12 4.62 2.12 16.78
C TYR A 12 5.40 1.83 15.49
N PRO A 13 6.45 0.98 15.53
CA PRO A 13 7.04 0.35 16.72
C PRO A 13 7.92 1.31 17.53
N VAL A 14 8.37 2.40 16.92
CA VAL A 14 9.21 3.43 17.54
C VAL A 14 8.56 4.79 17.29
N PRO A 15 8.29 5.59 18.33
CA PRO A 15 7.60 6.88 18.19
C PRO A 15 8.56 8.00 17.77
N ASP A 16 9.19 7.88 16.60
CA ASP A 16 10.19 8.82 16.08
C ASP A 16 9.60 9.86 15.10
N GLY A 17 8.30 9.78 14.80
CA GLY A 17 7.61 10.74 13.96
C GLY A 17 8.07 10.75 12.50
N ASP A 18 8.61 9.65 11.97
CA ASP A 18 9.24 9.62 10.65
C ASP A 18 8.48 8.83 9.57
N THR A 19 7.41 8.09 9.91
CA THR A 19 6.73 7.17 8.97
C THR A 19 6.32 7.85 7.67
N GLY A 20 5.67 9.01 7.76
CA GLY A 20 5.25 9.79 6.59
C GLY A 20 6.42 10.31 5.77
N THR A 21 7.49 10.76 6.42
CA THR A 21 8.73 11.17 5.77
C THR A 21 9.37 10.01 5.00
N ASN A 22 9.49 8.85 5.64
CA ASN A 22 10.05 7.63 5.06
C ASN A 22 9.27 7.17 3.83
N MET A 23 7.95 7.06 3.93
CA MET A 23 7.08 6.68 2.82
C MET A 23 7.10 7.72 1.68
N HIS A 24 7.14 9.01 2.02
CA HIS A 24 7.24 10.08 1.03
C HIS A 24 8.54 10.00 0.23
N LEU A 25 9.69 9.79 0.89
CA LEU A 25 10.98 9.65 0.22
C LEU A 25 11.03 8.41 -0.69
N THR A 26 10.45 7.29 -0.24
CA THR A 26 10.27 6.09 -1.08
C THR A 26 9.47 6.41 -2.34
N MET A 27 8.32 7.08 -2.20
CA MET A 27 7.47 7.44 -3.35
C MET A 27 8.10 8.51 -4.26
N GLN A 28 8.90 9.43 -3.72
CA GLN A 28 9.68 10.35 -4.55
C GLN A 28 10.69 9.61 -5.44
N SER A 29 11.32 8.55 -4.92
CA SER A 29 12.22 7.70 -5.71
C SER A 29 11.48 6.99 -6.84
N VAL A 30 10.31 6.41 -6.55
CA VAL A 30 9.42 5.84 -7.58
C VAL A 30 9.08 6.86 -8.67
N ARG A 31 8.69 8.08 -8.28
CA ARG A 31 8.37 9.15 -9.23
C ARG A 31 9.55 9.47 -10.15
N ARG A 32 10.77 9.57 -9.61
CA ARG A 32 11.97 9.85 -10.42
C ARG A 32 12.21 8.76 -11.46
N GLU A 33 12.05 7.48 -11.10
CA GLU A 33 12.17 6.38 -12.06
C GLU A 33 11.06 6.43 -13.12
N LEU A 34 9.84 6.78 -12.73
CA LEU A 34 8.73 6.97 -13.66
C LEU A 34 8.94 8.17 -14.61
N ASP A 35 9.67 9.21 -14.19
CA ASP A 35 10.00 10.39 -15.01
C ASP A 35 10.96 10.09 -16.17
N VAL A 36 11.73 9.00 -16.06
CA VAL A 36 12.73 8.62 -17.07
C VAL A 36 12.41 7.32 -17.81
N CYS A 37 11.37 6.58 -17.41
CA CYS A 37 10.97 5.34 -18.07
C CYS A 37 10.06 5.58 -19.28
N ASP A 38 9.97 4.59 -20.18
CA ASP A 38 8.99 4.59 -21.27
C ASP A 38 7.60 4.21 -20.72
N ARG A 39 6.78 5.22 -20.42
CA ARG A 39 5.43 5.04 -19.86
C ARG A 39 4.44 4.37 -20.82
N SER A 40 4.80 4.21 -22.10
CA SER A 40 3.97 3.47 -23.06
C SER A 40 4.10 1.94 -22.91
N LYS A 41 5.07 1.46 -22.13
CA LYS A 41 5.35 0.04 -21.90
C LYS A 41 5.11 -0.32 -20.44
N MET A 42 4.11 -1.17 -20.21
CA MET A 42 3.81 -1.70 -18.86
C MET A 42 5.05 -2.32 -18.16
N PRO A 43 5.93 -3.07 -18.85
CA PRO A 43 7.13 -3.60 -18.21
C PRO A 43 8.07 -2.53 -17.64
N ASP A 44 8.20 -1.39 -18.34
CA ASP A 44 9.06 -0.29 -17.90
C ASP A 44 8.44 0.48 -16.73
N VAL A 45 7.11 0.67 -16.74
CA VAL A 45 6.38 1.27 -15.62
C VAL A 45 6.45 0.39 -14.37
N ALA A 46 6.18 -0.92 -14.50
CA ALA A 46 6.26 -1.86 -13.40
C ALA A 46 7.70 -1.95 -12.84
N ARG A 47 8.71 -1.95 -13.72
CA ARG A 47 10.11 -1.89 -13.31
C ARG A 47 10.40 -0.60 -12.53
N ALA A 48 9.96 0.56 -13.01
CA ALA A 48 10.16 1.84 -12.32
C ALA A 48 9.53 1.86 -10.91
N ILE A 49 8.32 1.31 -10.77
CA ILE A 49 7.63 1.18 -9.47
C ILE A 49 8.41 0.26 -8.52
N SER A 50 8.75 -0.94 -8.97
CA SER A 50 9.44 -1.93 -8.14
C SER A 50 10.87 -1.47 -7.79
N TYR A 51 11.67 -1.10 -8.78
CA TYR A 51 13.06 -0.69 -8.61
C TYR A 51 13.18 0.62 -7.84
N GLY A 52 12.39 1.63 -8.23
CA GLY A 52 12.41 2.94 -7.59
C GLY A 52 12.00 2.90 -6.13
N SER A 53 11.00 2.08 -5.79
CA SER A 53 10.59 1.90 -4.39
C SER A 53 11.64 1.15 -3.57
N LEU A 54 12.26 0.10 -4.14
CA LEU A 54 13.29 -0.67 -3.44
C LEU A 54 14.54 0.17 -3.15
N LEU A 55 15.07 0.90 -4.14
CA LEU A 55 16.23 1.78 -3.93
C LEU A 55 15.92 2.99 -3.07
N GLY A 56 14.68 3.48 -3.15
CA GLY A 56 14.19 4.63 -2.40
C GLY A 56 13.79 4.32 -0.97
N ALA A 57 13.69 3.05 -0.59
CA ALA A 57 13.16 2.62 0.69
C ALA A 57 13.93 3.25 1.86
N ARG A 58 13.20 3.95 2.74
CA ARG A 58 13.72 4.53 3.98
C ARG A 58 12.96 4.01 5.18
N GLY A 59 13.70 3.65 6.24
CA GLY A 59 13.11 3.09 7.46
C GLY A 59 12.26 1.84 7.22
N ASN A 60 11.59 1.37 8.26
CA ASN A 60 10.77 0.17 8.19
C ASN A 60 9.52 0.38 7.31
N SER A 61 8.87 1.53 7.42
CA SER A 61 7.65 1.85 6.65
C SER A 61 7.92 1.95 5.16
N GLY A 62 9.04 2.57 4.76
CA GLY A 62 9.45 2.65 3.35
C GLY A 62 9.85 1.29 2.78
N VAL A 63 10.53 0.44 3.57
CA VAL A 63 10.85 -0.93 3.16
C VAL A 63 9.58 -1.74 2.96
N ILE A 64 8.64 -1.75 3.91
CA ILE A 64 7.39 -2.53 3.75
C ILE A 64 6.58 -2.01 2.55
N LEU A 65 6.46 -0.69 2.38
CA LEU A 65 5.80 -0.11 1.22
C LEU A 65 6.46 -0.57 -0.10
N SER A 66 7.79 -0.62 -0.16
CA SER A 66 8.49 -1.11 -1.37
C SER A 66 8.16 -2.57 -1.69
N GLN A 67 7.93 -3.41 -0.67
CA GLN A 67 7.59 -4.82 -0.87
C GLN A 67 6.16 -4.99 -1.37
N LEU A 68 5.23 -4.18 -0.85
CA LEU A 68 3.86 -4.11 -1.38
C LEU A 68 3.86 -3.69 -2.86
N LEU A 69 4.60 -2.61 -3.19
CA LEU A 69 4.72 -2.12 -4.56
C LEU A 69 5.43 -3.11 -5.50
N LYS A 70 6.45 -3.82 -5.00
CA LYS A 70 7.11 -4.90 -5.73
C LYS A 70 6.15 -6.03 -6.06
N GLY A 71 5.37 -6.51 -5.08
CA GLY A 71 4.36 -7.54 -5.33
C GLY A 71 3.32 -7.07 -6.34
N PHE A 72 2.80 -5.85 -6.21
CA PHE A 72 1.89 -5.30 -7.22
C PHE A 72 2.52 -5.29 -8.63
N ALA A 73 3.74 -4.78 -8.74
CA ALA A 73 4.47 -4.67 -10.01
C ALA A 73 4.73 -6.03 -10.67
N GLU A 74 5.01 -7.08 -9.89
CA GLU A 74 5.25 -8.45 -10.40
C GLU A 74 4.03 -9.01 -11.15
N VAL A 75 2.81 -8.69 -10.73
CA VAL A 75 1.58 -9.15 -11.39
C VAL A 75 1.32 -8.38 -12.68
N VAL A 76 1.54 -7.07 -12.66
CA VAL A 76 1.09 -6.20 -13.76
C VAL A 76 2.10 -6.05 -14.89
N ARG A 77 3.39 -6.34 -14.64
CA ARG A 77 4.50 -6.08 -15.58
C ARG A 77 4.25 -6.58 -17.00
N ASP A 78 3.67 -7.77 -17.13
CA ASP A 78 3.51 -8.46 -18.40
C ASP A 78 2.09 -8.30 -18.98
N LEU A 79 1.28 -7.41 -18.42
CA LEU A 79 -0.08 -7.13 -18.86
C LEU A 79 -0.14 -5.95 -19.83
N PRO A 80 -0.98 -5.99 -20.89
CA PRO A 80 -1.20 -4.84 -21.76
C PRO A 80 -2.02 -3.74 -21.09
N SER A 81 -2.88 -4.11 -20.14
CA SER A 81 -3.71 -3.22 -19.33
C SER A 81 -4.14 -3.93 -18.04
N ILE A 82 -4.59 -3.16 -17.05
CA ILE A 82 -5.08 -3.69 -15.77
C ILE A 82 -6.61 -3.54 -15.77
N ASP A 83 -7.32 -4.67 -15.74
CA ASP A 83 -8.76 -4.71 -15.48
C ASP A 83 -9.05 -4.98 -13.99
N ALA A 84 -10.32 -5.04 -13.60
CA ALA A 84 -10.71 -5.30 -12.22
C ALA A 84 -10.20 -6.64 -11.70
N SER A 85 -10.24 -7.72 -12.50
CA SER A 85 -9.75 -9.04 -12.08
C SER A 85 -8.26 -9.00 -11.79
N ARG A 86 -7.47 -8.40 -12.68
CA ARG A 86 -6.02 -8.24 -12.53
C ARG A 86 -5.65 -7.32 -11.39
N LEU A 87 -6.46 -6.29 -11.12
CA LEU A 87 -6.27 -5.44 -9.96
C LEU A 87 -6.45 -6.22 -8.64
N VAL A 88 -7.47 -7.08 -8.53
CA VAL A 88 -7.62 -7.93 -7.33
C VAL A 88 -6.40 -8.83 -7.15
N GLU A 89 -5.95 -9.50 -8.21
CA GLU A 89 -4.75 -10.36 -8.17
C GLU A 89 -3.50 -9.58 -7.74
N ALA A 90 -3.32 -8.37 -8.27
CA ALA A 90 -2.17 -7.53 -7.94
C ALA A 90 -2.18 -7.06 -6.47
N LEU A 91 -3.34 -6.71 -5.92
CA LEU A 91 -3.50 -6.34 -4.51
C LEU A 91 -3.24 -7.53 -3.57
N GLU A 92 -3.76 -8.71 -3.90
CA GLU A 92 -3.53 -9.94 -3.14
C GLU A 92 -2.05 -10.33 -3.14
N HIS A 93 -1.39 -10.26 -4.30
CA HIS A 93 0.03 -10.57 -4.42
C HIS A 93 0.90 -9.52 -3.70
N ALA A 94 0.54 -8.24 -3.78
CA ALA A 94 1.18 -7.18 -2.99
C ALA A 94 1.16 -7.49 -1.50
N SER A 95 -0.02 -7.85 -0.95
CA SER A 95 -0.15 -8.23 0.46
C SER A 95 0.73 -9.44 0.81
N LYS A 96 0.67 -10.52 0.02
CA LYS A 96 1.51 -11.71 0.23
C LYS A 96 3.00 -11.38 0.26
N THR A 97 3.47 -10.58 -0.70
CA THR A 97 4.88 -10.14 -0.77
C THR A 97 5.26 -9.28 0.43
N GLY A 98 4.39 -8.37 0.87
CA GLY A 98 4.60 -7.57 2.08
C GLY A 98 4.76 -8.42 3.35
N TYR A 99 3.87 -9.39 3.56
CA TYR A 99 3.96 -10.31 4.70
C TYR A 99 5.24 -11.18 4.64
N ALA A 100 5.58 -11.70 3.46
CA ALA A 100 6.75 -12.57 3.29
C ALA A 100 8.09 -11.84 3.53
N ALA A 101 8.11 -10.51 3.38
CA ALA A 101 9.32 -9.72 3.60
C ALA A 101 9.62 -9.43 5.08
N VAL A 102 8.71 -9.75 6.01
CA VAL A 102 8.87 -9.48 7.44
C VAL A 102 8.99 -10.80 8.19
N MET A 103 10.09 -10.99 8.94
CA MET A 103 10.33 -12.24 9.68
C MET A 103 9.25 -12.57 10.72
N LYS A 104 8.67 -11.54 11.34
CA LYS A 104 7.58 -11.68 12.32
C LYS A 104 6.52 -10.62 12.02
N PRO A 105 5.59 -10.90 11.09
CA PRO A 105 4.50 -10.00 10.77
C PRO A 105 3.65 -9.72 12.01
N VAL A 106 3.17 -8.48 12.14
CA VAL A 106 2.35 -8.04 13.27
C VAL A 106 1.01 -7.53 12.75
N GLU A 107 -0.08 -8.09 13.27
CA GLU A 107 -1.42 -7.61 12.96
C GLU A 107 -1.70 -6.24 13.60
N GLY A 108 -2.54 -5.45 12.96
CA GLY A 108 -2.79 -4.04 13.32
C GLY A 108 -1.76 -3.07 12.75
N THR A 109 -0.94 -3.49 11.78
CA THR A 109 0.02 -2.65 11.05
C THR A 109 -0.42 -2.45 9.59
N ILE A 110 0.38 -1.72 8.80
CA ILE A 110 0.27 -1.61 7.34
C ILE A 110 0.01 -2.95 6.64
N LEU A 111 0.55 -4.05 7.16
CA LEU A 111 0.34 -5.39 6.60
C LEU A 111 -1.12 -5.81 6.69
N THR A 112 -1.75 -5.65 7.85
CA THR A 112 -3.18 -5.92 8.04
C THR A 112 -4.03 -5.07 7.12
N VAL A 113 -3.74 -3.78 7.04
CA VAL A 113 -4.50 -2.85 6.18
C VAL A 113 -4.36 -3.24 4.71
N ALA A 114 -3.17 -3.61 4.25
CA ALA A 114 -2.95 -4.08 2.88
C ALA A 114 -3.67 -5.41 2.58
N ARG A 115 -3.65 -6.38 3.51
CA ARG A 115 -4.41 -7.63 3.38
C ARG A 115 -5.91 -7.37 3.29
N GLU A 116 -6.48 -6.63 4.25
CA GLU A 116 -7.92 -6.42 4.33
C GLU A 116 -8.43 -5.51 3.20
N THR A 117 -7.57 -4.64 2.66
CA THR A 117 -7.84 -3.91 1.40
C THR A 117 -7.98 -4.88 0.22
N ALA A 118 -7.05 -5.85 0.09
CA ALA A 118 -7.09 -6.85 -0.97
C ALA A 118 -8.30 -7.80 -0.82
N GLU A 119 -8.60 -8.25 0.39
CA GLU A 119 -9.78 -9.07 0.71
C GLU A 119 -11.07 -8.31 0.39
N GLY A 120 -11.13 -7.02 0.70
CA GLY A 120 -12.26 -6.14 0.34
C GLY A 120 -12.44 -6.03 -1.18
N ALA A 121 -11.35 -5.87 -1.93
CA ALA A 121 -11.40 -5.89 -3.40
C ALA A 121 -11.94 -7.23 -3.92
N ARG A 122 -11.42 -8.36 -3.41
CA ARG A 122 -11.87 -9.70 -3.80
C ARG A 122 -13.34 -9.92 -3.48
N ALA A 123 -13.80 -9.49 -2.30
CA ALA A 123 -15.20 -9.61 -1.91
C ALA A 123 -16.12 -8.80 -2.83
N ALA A 124 -15.76 -7.54 -3.13
CA ALA A 124 -16.53 -6.69 -4.05
C ALA A 124 -16.60 -7.29 -5.46
N PHE A 125 -15.47 -7.78 -5.99
CA PHE A 125 -15.43 -8.43 -7.30
C PHE A 125 -16.25 -9.73 -7.33
N THR A 126 -16.27 -10.49 -6.24
CA THR A 126 -17.08 -11.72 -6.13
C THR A 126 -18.58 -11.40 -6.12
N GLN A 127 -18.98 -10.29 -5.48
CA GLN A 127 -20.37 -9.82 -5.46
C GLN A 127 -20.81 -9.26 -6.82
N ASN A 128 -19.90 -8.59 -7.52
CA ASN A 128 -20.15 -8.08 -8.86
C ASN A 128 -18.88 -8.16 -9.74
N ALA A 129 -18.81 -9.20 -10.57
CA ALA A 129 -17.68 -9.43 -11.48
C ALA A 129 -17.62 -8.43 -12.66
N THR A 130 -18.61 -7.54 -12.79
CA THR A 130 -18.66 -6.50 -13.85
C THR A 130 -18.14 -5.14 -13.38
N LEU A 131 -17.65 -5.02 -12.15
CA LEU A 131 -17.04 -3.78 -11.66
C LEU A 131 -15.87 -3.36 -12.54
N ASP A 132 -15.80 -2.06 -12.82
CA ASP A 132 -14.62 -1.46 -13.42
C ASP A 132 -13.54 -1.19 -12.37
N VAL A 133 -12.35 -0.80 -12.83
CA VAL A 133 -11.20 -0.52 -11.97
C VAL A 133 -11.49 0.59 -10.95
N PRO A 134 -12.07 1.75 -11.31
CA PRO A 134 -12.41 2.78 -10.33
C PRO A 134 -13.38 2.29 -9.24
N ALA A 135 -14.46 1.59 -9.59
CA ALA A 135 -15.42 1.09 -8.61
C ALA A 135 -14.81 0.05 -7.68
N LEU A 136 -13.96 -0.84 -8.22
CA LEU A 136 -13.22 -1.81 -7.42
C LEU A 136 -12.22 -1.14 -6.47
N LEU A 137 -11.47 -0.14 -6.94
CA LEU A 137 -10.55 0.65 -6.11
C LEU A 137 -11.30 1.37 -4.99
N HIS A 138 -12.46 1.97 -5.27
CA HIS A 138 -13.32 2.56 -4.25
C HIS A 138 -13.71 1.54 -3.18
N ALA A 139 -14.19 0.34 -3.57
CA ALA A 139 -14.56 -0.71 -2.62
C ALA A 139 -13.36 -1.15 -1.77
N SER A 140 -12.19 -1.34 -2.40
CA SER A 140 -10.95 -1.71 -1.72
C SER A 140 -10.53 -0.67 -0.68
N LEU A 141 -10.61 0.63 -1.01
CA LEU A 141 -10.29 1.73 -0.11
C LEU A 141 -11.24 1.79 1.08
N GLN A 142 -12.54 1.51 0.88
CA GLN A 142 -13.49 1.47 2.00
C GLN A 142 -13.15 0.34 2.97
N ALA A 143 -12.84 -0.86 2.45
CA ALA A 143 -12.38 -1.97 3.29
C ALA A 143 -11.08 -1.62 4.04
N GLY A 144 -10.12 -1.01 3.34
CA GLY A 144 -8.88 -0.53 3.93
C GLY A 144 -9.09 0.50 5.04
N ARG A 145 -10.03 1.44 4.88
CA ARG A 145 -10.37 2.42 5.93
C ARG A 145 -10.97 1.77 7.16
N ILE A 146 -11.86 0.78 6.98
CA ILE A 146 -12.42 0.00 8.09
C ILE A 146 -11.30 -0.74 8.82
N SER A 147 -10.40 -1.38 8.08
CA SER A 147 -9.22 -2.06 8.62
C SER A 147 -8.32 -1.10 9.43
N LEU A 148 -8.01 0.07 8.85
CA LEU A 148 -7.19 1.09 9.47
C LEU A 148 -7.78 1.54 10.81
N GLU A 149 -9.08 1.82 10.88
CA GLU A 149 -9.75 2.17 12.13
C GLU A 149 -9.66 1.03 13.16
N ASN A 150 -9.75 -0.22 12.70
CA ASN A 150 -9.66 -1.39 13.55
C ASN A 150 -8.22 -1.69 14.06
N THR A 151 -7.17 -1.08 13.49
CA THR A 151 -5.79 -1.26 13.98
C THR A 151 -5.65 -0.93 15.48
N LYS A 152 -6.42 0.05 15.97
CA LYS A 152 -6.55 0.39 17.40
C LYS A 152 -6.99 -0.79 18.27
N ASN A 153 -7.80 -1.70 17.74
CA ASN A 153 -8.27 -2.86 18.49
C ASN A 153 -7.30 -4.05 18.41
N LEU A 154 -6.40 -4.05 17.43
CA LEU A 154 -5.43 -5.11 17.19
C LEU A 154 -4.11 -4.86 17.93
N LEU A 155 -3.72 -3.60 18.10
CA LEU A 155 -2.50 -3.20 18.81
C LEU A 155 -2.79 -2.33 20.04
N PRO A 156 -2.48 -2.81 21.26
CA PRO A 156 -2.72 -2.06 22.49
C PRO A 156 -2.08 -0.67 22.52
N VAL A 157 -0.89 -0.52 21.95
CA VAL A 157 -0.17 0.77 21.89
C VAL A 157 -0.92 1.82 21.07
N LEU A 158 -1.52 1.41 19.93
CA LEU A 158 -2.35 2.28 19.10
C LEU A 158 -3.61 2.70 19.85
N LYS A 159 -4.24 1.75 20.58
CA LYS A 159 -5.39 2.02 21.44
C LYS A 159 -5.10 3.04 22.53
N GLN A 160 -3.98 2.87 23.23
CA GLN A 160 -3.57 3.72 24.35
C GLN A 160 -3.26 5.15 23.88
N ALA A 161 -2.61 5.29 22.74
CA ALA A 161 -2.35 6.59 22.11
C ALA A 161 -3.58 7.17 21.38
N ASN A 162 -4.67 6.40 21.24
CA ASN A 162 -5.88 6.75 20.50
C ASN A 162 -5.59 7.18 19.04
N VAL A 163 -4.67 6.47 18.38
CA VAL A 163 -4.29 6.70 16.98
C VAL A 163 -4.38 5.40 16.19
N VAL A 164 -4.53 5.49 14.87
CA VAL A 164 -4.45 4.34 13.95
C VAL A 164 -3.00 4.09 13.53
N ASP A 165 -2.74 2.96 12.86
CA ASP A 165 -1.40 2.66 12.33
C ASP A 165 -0.97 3.68 11.27
N SER A 166 0.20 4.30 11.49
CA SER A 166 0.76 5.30 10.57
C SER A 166 1.08 4.73 9.19
N GLY A 167 1.63 3.52 9.11
CA GLY A 167 1.95 2.88 7.83
C GLY A 167 0.70 2.54 7.02
N GLY A 168 -0.33 2.02 7.68
CA GLY A 168 -1.64 1.75 7.10
C GLY A 168 -2.31 3.00 6.56
N ALA A 169 -2.28 4.11 7.33
CA ALA A 169 -2.77 5.41 6.86
C ALA A 169 -2.01 5.88 5.60
N GLY A 170 -0.69 5.83 5.64
CA GLY A 170 0.17 6.16 4.49
C GLY A 170 -0.14 5.32 3.25
N PHE A 171 -0.39 4.01 3.41
CA PHE A 171 -0.75 3.12 2.32
C PHE A 171 -2.09 3.50 1.67
N LEU A 172 -3.11 3.83 2.47
CA LEU A 172 -4.40 4.27 1.93
C LEU A 172 -4.30 5.64 1.25
N HIS A 173 -3.41 6.53 1.68
CA HIS A 173 -3.14 7.77 0.96
C HIS A 173 -2.55 7.51 -0.44
N VAL A 174 -1.63 6.54 -0.56
CA VAL A 174 -1.09 6.13 -1.86
C VAL A 174 -2.20 5.59 -2.76
N LEU A 175 -3.04 4.68 -2.26
CA LEU A 175 -4.17 4.15 -3.03
C LEU A 175 -5.21 5.20 -3.41
N ALA A 176 -5.53 6.12 -2.49
CA ALA A 176 -6.45 7.22 -2.77
C ALA A 176 -5.91 8.14 -3.88
N GLY A 177 -4.59 8.35 -3.94
CA GLY A 177 -3.96 9.11 -5.01
C GLY A 177 -4.05 8.46 -6.39
N VAL A 178 -4.27 7.14 -6.49
CA VAL A 178 -4.49 6.44 -7.77
C VAL A 178 -5.88 6.75 -8.36
N LEU A 179 -6.86 7.08 -7.52
CA LEU A 179 -8.22 7.45 -7.94
C LEU A 179 -8.40 8.94 -8.26
N ALA A 180 -7.44 9.78 -7.87
CA ALA A 180 -7.56 11.24 -7.89
C ALA A 180 -7.34 11.88 -9.27
#